data_AF-A0AAV2RSU7-F1
#
_entry.id   AF-A0AAV2RSU7-F1
#
_cell.length_a   1.000
_cell.length_b   1.000
_cell.length_c   1.000
_cell.angle_alpha   90.00
_cell.angle_beta   90.00
_cell.angle_gamma   90.00
#
_symmetry.space_group_name_H-M   'P 1'
#
loop_
_entity.id
_entity.type
_entity.pdbx_description
1 polymer ?
#
loop_
_entity_poly.entity_id
_entity_poly.type
_entity_poly.pdbx_seq_one_letter_code
_entity_poly.pdbx_strand_id
1 'polypeptide(L)'
;DRAQTLESIDVEHSEITHLGIFFPIYSLLKCSKRNRPVRVVKCVRFETPSLDVSDYVVAYLQKTLRFRVRAVARGLPKPRQLFLSYSTGKPLRRGSISGYILEVMSLAGIDVSCFKAHSARGGAPSYQASRGVSPGKILAQGDWMNLGTFQRFYERFTDNSVE
;
A
#
# COMPACT_ATOMS: atom_id res chain seq x y z
N ASP A 1 -0.34 2.57 0.30
CA ASP A 1 -0.95 2.73 1.64
C ASP A 1 0.15 2.90 2.70
N ARG A 2 -0.17 3.06 4.00
CA ARG A 2 0.80 3.10 5.11
C ARG A 2 1.41 1.71 5.31
N ALA A 3 2.69 1.65 5.69
CA ALA A 3 3.37 0.38 5.96
C ALA A 3 2.67 -0.47 7.04
N GLN A 4 2.04 0.15 8.05
CA GLN A 4 1.24 -0.59 9.04
C GLN A 4 0.02 -1.28 8.40
N THR A 5 -0.64 -0.62 7.45
CA THR A 5 -1.78 -1.19 6.73
C THR A 5 -1.33 -2.33 5.81
N LEU A 6 -0.19 -2.15 5.13
CA LEU A 6 0.40 -3.19 4.28
C LEU A 6 0.85 -4.43 5.08
N GLU A 7 1.40 -4.23 6.29
CA GLU A 7 1.75 -5.32 7.22
C GLU A 7 0.51 -6.11 7.66
N SER A 8 -0.64 -5.44 7.84
CA SER A 8 -1.88 -6.06 8.30
C SER A 8 -2.70 -6.75 7.20
N ILE A 9 -2.24 -6.75 5.94
CA ILE A 9 -2.95 -7.45 4.88
C ILE A 9 -2.91 -8.95 5.14
N ASP A 10 -4.09 -9.56 5.28
CA ASP A 10 -4.27 -11.01 5.37
C ASP A 10 -4.77 -11.56 4.03
N VAL A 11 -3.99 -12.45 3.43
CA VAL A 11 -4.32 -13.04 2.12
C VAL A 11 -5.49 -14.03 2.19
N GLU A 12 -5.76 -14.62 3.36
CA GLU A 12 -6.87 -15.57 3.52
C GLU A 12 -8.23 -14.87 3.55
N HIS A 13 -8.24 -13.59 3.90
CA HIS A 13 -9.43 -12.76 3.91
C HIS A 13 -9.58 -11.94 2.62
N SER A 14 -8.76 -12.21 1.61
CA SER A 14 -8.83 -11.47 0.34
C SER A 14 -10.03 -11.89 -0.49
N GLU A 15 -10.63 -10.92 -1.17
CA GLU A 15 -11.69 -11.13 -2.16
C GLU A 15 -11.09 -10.89 -3.55
N ILE A 16 -11.09 -11.92 -4.39
CA ILE A 16 -10.62 -11.85 -5.77
C ILE A 16 -11.83 -11.86 -6.69
N THR A 17 -11.97 -10.85 -7.53
CA THR A 17 -13.07 -10.73 -8.50
C THR A 17 -12.54 -10.27 -9.86
N HIS A 18 -13.42 -10.19 -10.86
CA HIS A 18 -13.08 -9.63 -12.16
C HIS A 18 -12.66 -8.14 -12.09
N LEU A 19 -12.99 -7.43 -11.01
CA LEU A 19 -12.62 -6.02 -10.79
C LEU A 19 -11.23 -5.84 -10.16
N GLY A 20 -10.61 -6.92 -9.68
CA GLY A 20 -9.32 -6.89 -8.99
C GLY A 20 -9.34 -7.65 -7.66
N ILE A 21 -8.39 -7.31 -6.79
CA ILE A 21 -8.20 -7.94 -5.47
C ILE A 21 -8.46 -6.93 -4.36
N PHE A 22 -9.22 -7.36 -3.37
CA PHE A 22 -9.63 -6.53 -2.25
C PHE A 22 -9.19 -7.18 -0.94
N PHE A 23 -8.52 -6.41 -0.07
CA PHE A 23 -8.03 -6.89 1.22
C PHE A 23 -8.71 -6.12 2.36
N PRO A 24 -9.77 -6.69 2.97
CA PRO A 24 -10.34 -6.21 4.22
C PRO A 24 -9.29 -6.22 5.34
N ILE A 25 -9.19 -5.12 6.09
CA ILE A 25 -8.24 -4.95 7.18
C ILE A 25 -8.99 -5.04 8.51
N TYR A 26 -8.97 -6.23 9.10
CA TYR A 26 -9.64 -6.50 10.38
C TYR A 26 -8.80 -6.11 11.61
N SER A 27 -7.48 -5.94 11.46
CA SER A 27 -6.63 -5.50 12.55
C SER A 27 -6.96 -4.06 12.98
N LEU A 28 -6.96 -3.80 14.29
CA LEU A 28 -7.06 -2.44 14.82
C LEU A 28 -5.74 -1.69 14.55
N LEU A 29 -5.81 -0.65 13.71
CA LEU A 29 -4.70 0.24 13.37
C LEU A 29 -4.86 1.58 14.06
N LYS A 30 -3.82 2.43 14.05
CA LYS A 30 -3.88 3.79 14.62
C LYS A 30 -5.05 4.63 14.07
N CYS A 31 -5.46 4.37 12.83
CA CYS A 31 -6.55 5.07 12.16
C CYS A 31 -7.89 4.31 12.21
N SER A 32 -7.96 3.14 12.87
CA SER A 32 -9.21 2.40 13.03
C SER A 32 -10.16 3.14 13.95
N LYS A 33 -11.46 3.08 13.64
CA LYS A 33 -12.52 3.76 14.40
C LYS A 33 -13.66 2.80 14.68
N ARG A 34 -14.27 2.97 15.85
CA ARG A 34 -15.52 2.28 16.20
C ARG A 34 -16.64 2.75 15.25
N ASN A 35 -17.52 1.83 14.84
CA ASN A 35 -18.68 2.09 13.98
C ASN A 35 -18.36 2.66 12.59
N ARG A 36 -17.14 2.43 12.08
CA ARG A 36 -16.81 2.67 10.66
C ARG A 36 -16.76 1.35 9.91
N PRO A 37 -17.09 1.34 8.61
CA PRO A 37 -16.94 0.14 7.80
C PRO A 37 -15.49 -0.31 7.81
N VAL A 38 -15.29 -1.62 7.67
CA VAL A 38 -13.96 -2.23 7.57
C VAL A 38 -13.19 -1.56 6.44
N ARG A 39 -11.95 -1.16 6.73
CA ARG A 39 -11.08 -0.57 5.73
C ARG A 39 -10.67 -1.66 4.74
N VAL A 40 -10.73 -1.35 3.45
CA VAL A 40 -10.33 -2.29 2.38
C VAL A 40 -9.18 -1.69 1.58
N VAL A 41 -8.06 -2.39 1.49
CA VAL A 41 -7.01 -2.07 0.50
C VAL A 41 -7.46 -2.63 -0.84
N LYS A 42 -7.55 -1.75 -1.84
CA LYS A 42 -8.08 -2.08 -3.17
C LYS A 42 -6.94 -2.14 -4.17
N CYS A 43 -6.78 -3.30 -4.80
CA CYS A 43 -5.90 -3.52 -5.94
C CYS A 43 -6.79 -3.70 -7.17
N VAL A 44 -7.22 -2.57 -7.75
CA VAL A 44 -8.17 -2.56 -8.87
C VAL A 44 -7.45 -2.97 -10.15
N ARG A 45 -8.11 -3.80 -10.96
CA ARG A 45 -7.64 -4.21 -12.28
C ARG A 45 -7.56 -2.99 -13.20
N PHE A 46 -6.55 -2.95 -14.07
CA PHE A 46 -6.30 -1.80 -14.93
C PHE A 46 -5.98 -2.26 -16.36
N GLU A 47 -6.47 -1.53 -17.37
CA GLU A 47 -6.34 -1.95 -18.76
C GLU A 47 -4.87 -1.99 -19.22
N THR A 48 -4.06 -1.04 -18.76
CA THR A 48 -2.63 -1.02 -19.02
C THR A 48 -1.91 -2.01 -18.10
N PRO A 49 -1.32 -3.11 -18.63
CA PRO A 49 -0.76 -4.16 -17.78
C PRO A 49 0.38 -3.69 -16.87
N SER A 50 1.18 -2.70 -17.32
CA SER A 50 2.26 -2.13 -16.53
C SER A 50 1.79 -1.30 -15.32
N LEU A 51 0.51 -0.94 -15.28
CA LEU A 51 -0.13 -0.20 -14.20
C LEU A 51 -1.14 -1.06 -13.42
N ASP A 52 -1.33 -2.32 -13.81
CA ASP A 52 -2.26 -3.23 -13.15
C ASP A 52 -1.67 -3.83 -11.87
N VAL A 53 -1.96 -3.19 -10.75
CA VAL A 53 -1.56 -3.67 -9.43
C VAL A 53 -2.15 -5.05 -9.09
N SER A 54 -3.32 -5.40 -9.61
CA SER A 54 -3.97 -6.69 -9.34
C SER A 54 -3.14 -7.84 -9.93
N ASP A 55 -2.69 -7.69 -11.18
CA ASP A 55 -1.84 -8.67 -11.85
C ASP A 55 -0.50 -8.87 -11.12
N TYR A 56 0.14 -7.77 -10.68
CA TYR A 56 1.37 -7.85 -9.88
C TYR A 56 1.16 -8.57 -8.54
N VAL A 57 0.03 -8.34 -7.87
CA VAL A 57 -0.30 -9.01 -6.61
C VAL A 57 -0.54 -10.51 -6.84
N VAL A 58 -1.27 -10.90 -7.89
CA VAL A 58 -1.45 -12.32 -8.26
C VAL A 58 -0.10 -12.98 -8.51
N ALA A 59 0.74 -12.38 -9.34
CA ALA A 59 2.08 -12.90 -9.65
C ALA A 59 2.94 -13.04 -8.38
N TYR A 60 2.86 -12.07 -7.47
CA TYR A 60 3.57 -12.12 -6.19
C TYR A 60 3.06 -13.26 -5.28
N LEU A 61 1.74 -13.45 -5.20
CA LEU A 61 1.13 -14.53 -4.42
C LEU A 61 1.57 -15.91 -4.95
N GLN A 62 1.58 -16.09 -6.27
CA GLN A 62 2.07 -17.31 -6.92
C GLN A 62 3.54 -17.58 -6.57
N LYS A 63 4.42 -16.57 -6.73
CA LYS A 63 5.85 -16.69 -6.40
C LYS A 63 6.12 -16.97 -4.92
N THR A 64 5.24 -16.51 -4.04
CA THR A 64 5.39 -16.68 -2.58
C THR A 64 4.63 -17.87 -2.01
N LEU A 65 3.84 -18.59 -2.81
CA LEU A 65 3.09 -19.79 -2.38
C LEU A 65 4.01 -20.85 -1.77
N ARG A 66 5.18 -21.05 -2.38
CA ARG A 66 6.20 -22.01 -1.91
C ARG A 66 6.64 -21.78 -0.45
N PHE A 67 6.65 -20.53 0.01
CA PHE A 67 7.03 -20.21 1.40
C PHE A 67 5.93 -20.64 2.38
N ARG A 68 4.66 -20.45 1.98
CA ARG A 68 3.51 -20.86 2.79
C ARG A 68 3.42 -22.38 2.90
N VAL A 69 3.58 -23.09 1.78
CA VAL A 69 3.61 -24.57 1.75
C VAL A 69 4.75 -25.11 2.61
N ARG A 70 5.96 -24.55 2.46
CA ARG A 70 7.14 -24.96 3.24
C ARG A 70 6.95 -24.75 4.75
N ALA A 71 6.31 -23.67 5.17
CA ALA A 71 6.05 -23.42 6.59
C ALA A 71 5.14 -24.52 7.17
N VAL A 72 4.03 -24.83 6.49
CA VAL A 72 3.11 -25.90 6.92
C VAL A 72 3.80 -27.27 6.93
N ALA A 73 4.57 -27.59 5.89
CA ALA A 73 5.33 -28.85 5.82
C ALA A 73 6.35 -29.02 6.96
N ARG A 74 6.78 -27.92 7.59
CA ARG A 74 7.69 -27.92 8.75
C ARG A 74 6.95 -27.88 10.10
N GLY A 75 5.62 -28.02 10.10
CA GLY A 75 4.80 -27.91 11.30
C GLY A 75 4.68 -26.48 11.86
N LEU A 76 5.05 -25.46 11.08
CA LEU A 76 4.93 -24.05 11.48
C LEU A 76 3.58 -23.48 11.04
N PRO A 77 3.06 -22.44 11.74
CA PRO A 77 1.86 -21.73 11.30
C PRO A 77 2.03 -21.18 9.88
N LYS A 78 0.98 -21.32 9.06
CA LYS A 78 0.96 -20.79 7.70
C LYS A 78 1.04 -19.26 7.73
N PRO A 79 2.01 -18.61 7.05
CA PRO A 79 2.07 -17.16 6.93
C PRO A 79 0.83 -16.60 6.20
N ARG A 80 0.11 -15.71 6.87
CA ARG A 80 -1.12 -15.09 6.37
C ARG A 80 -0.90 -13.70 5.77
N GLN A 81 0.21 -13.06 6.11
CA GLN A 81 0.58 -11.75 5.57
C GLN A 81 0.84 -11.84 4.06
N LEU A 82 0.50 -10.78 3.33
CA LEU A 82 0.82 -10.66 1.90
C LEU A 82 2.32 -10.72 1.67
N PHE A 83 3.07 -9.80 2.28
CA PHE A 83 4.49 -9.63 2.03
C PHE A 83 5.36 -10.56 2.90
N LEU A 84 6.15 -11.41 2.23
CA LEU A 84 7.06 -12.36 2.86
C LEU A 84 8.51 -12.05 2.47
N SER A 85 9.43 -12.28 3.40
CA SER A 85 10.87 -12.23 3.16
C SER A 85 11.26 -13.32 2.17
N TYR A 86 11.99 -12.95 1.11
CA TYR A 86 12.47 -13.91 0.11
C TYR A 86 13.46 -14.93 0.70
N SER A 87 14.35 -14.49 1.59
CA SER A 87 15.39 -15.32 2.19
C SER A 87 14.84 -16.28 3.24
N THR A 88 13.92 -15.81 4.09
CA THR A 88 13.44 -16.58 5.24
C THR A 88 12.04 -17.18 5.07
N GLY A 89 11.24 -16.66 4.13
CA GLY A 89 9.82 -16.99 3.99
C GLY A 89 8.92 -16.46 5.12
N LYS A 90 9.47 -15.69 6.08
CA LYS A 90 8.73 -15.12 7.20
C LYS A 90 7.99 -13.83 6.80
N PRO A 91 6.87 -13.49 7.45
CA PRO A 91 6.18 -12.21 7.25
C PRO A 91 7.10 -11.00 7.44
N LEU A 92 7.02 -10.04 6.53
CA LEU A 92 7.71 -8.77 6.68
C LEU A 92 7.04 -7.91 7.75
N ARG A 93 7.86 -7.14 8.47
CA ARG A 93 7.39 -6.15 9.44
C ARG A 93 7.26 -4.77 8.81
N ARG A 94 6.51 -3.88 9.45
CA ARG A 94 6.36 -2.46 9.03
C ARG A 94 7.68 -1.79 8.66
N GLY A 95 8.74 -2.03 9.43
CA GLY A 95 10.07 -1.45 9.20
C GLY A 95 10.66 -1.88 7.85
N SER A 96 10.66 -3.19 7.57
CA SER A 96 11.13 -3.75 6.30
C SER A 96 10.28 -3.26 5.12
N ILE A 97 8.96 -3.24 5.27
CA ILE A 97 8.05 -2.73 4.23
C ILE A 97 8.35 -1.25 3.93
N SER A 98 8.57 -0.43 4.96
CA SER A 98 8.93 0.97 4.79
C SER A 98 10.27 1.14 4.06
N GLY A 99 11.25 0.28 4.37
CA GLY A 99 12.54 0.23 3.69
C GLY A 99 12.39 -0.08 2.20
N TYR A 100 11.62 -1.12 1.84
CA TYR A 100 11.37 -1.46 0.43
C TYR A 100 10.62 -0.36 -0.32
N ILE A 101 9.69 0.35 0.32
CA ILE A 101 9.04 1.51 -0.30
C ILE A 101 10.05 2.61 -0.62
N LEU A 102 10.95 2.92 0.31
CA LEU A 102 12.02 3.91 0.07
C LEU A 102 12.96 3.48 -1.04
N GLU A 103 13.34 2.20 -1.07
CA GLU A 103 14.19 1.66 -2.12
C GLU A 103 13.53 1.81 -3.50
N VAL A 104 12.25 1.43 -3.63
CA VAL A 104 11.51 1.60 -4.89
C VAL A 104 11.37 3.08 -5.28
N MET A 105 11.14 3.98 -4.31
CA MET A 105 11.11 5.42 -4.56
C MET A 105 12.46 5.93 -5.08
N SER A 106 13.55 5.52 -4.45
CA SER A 106 14.91 5.86 -4.88
C SER A 106 15.22 5.35 -6.28
N LEU A 107 14.83 4.10 -6.59
CA LEU A 107 15.00 3.51 -7.92
C LEU A 107 14.16 4.22 -8.99
N ALA A 108 13.03 4.81 -8.60
CA ALA A 108 12.20 5.64 -9.46
C ALA A 108 12.70 7.09 -9.59
N GLY A 109 13.87 7.42 -9.03
CA GLY A 109 14.44 8.78 -9.09
C GLY A 109 13.81 9.77 -8.11
N ILE A 110 13.03 9.31 -7.13
CA ILE A 110 12.44 10.17 -6.11
C ILE A 110 13.46 10.40 -4.99
N ASP A 111 13.72 11.67 -4.65
CA ASP A 111 14.62 12.03 -3.56
C ASP A 111 14.10 11.58 -2.19
N VAL A 112 14.69 10.49 -1.67
CA VAL A 112 14.32 9.91 -0.37
C VAL A 112 14.86 10.70 0.84
N SER A 113 15.69 11.73 0.63
CA SER A 113 16.08 12.66 1.68
C SER A 113 14.89 13.54 2.08
N CYS A 114 14.14 14.02 1.09
CA CYS A 114 12.92 14.81 1.24
C CYS A 114 11.67 13.93 1.45
N PHE A 115 11.49 12.90 0.62
CA PHE A 115 10.30 12.05 0.61
C PHE A 115 10.54 10.76 1.40
N LYS A 116 9.66 10.44 2.34
CA LYS A 116 9.77 9.22 3.16
C LYS A 116 8.77 8.17 2.70
N ALA A 117 8.85 6.95 3.22
CA ALA A 117 7.94 5.86 2.86
C ALA A 117 6.45 6.24 2.95
N HIS A 118 6.08 7.09 3.91
CA HIS A 118 4.71 7.57 4.05
C HIS A 118 4.31 8.61 2.99
N SER A 119 5.27 9.29 2.36
CA SER A 119 5.05 10.26 1.28
C SER A 119 4.49 9.61 0.01
N ALA A 120 4.77 8.32 -0.23
CA ALA A 120 4.17 7.58 -1.35
C ALA A 120 2.64 7.59 -1.35
N ARG A 121 2.00 7.73 -0.17
CA ARG A 121 0.54 7.88 -0.05
C ARG A 121 0.04 9.22 -0.61
N GLY A 122 0.87 10.26 -0.55
CA GLY A 122 0.53 11.61 -0.98
C GLY A 122 0.57 11.80 -2.49
N GLY A 123 1.40 11.03 -3.22
CA GLY A 123 1.65 11.28 -4.65
C GLY A 123 0.37 11.37 -5.49
N ALA A 124 -0.48 10.34 -5.47
CA ALA A 124 -1.71 10.34 -6.27
C ALA A 124 -2.72 11.44 -5.84
N PRO A 125 -3.05 11.60 -4.54
CA PRO A 125 -3.88 12.72 -4.11
C PRO A 125 -3.32 14.11 -4.44
N SER A 126 -1.99 14.30 -4.37
CA SER A 126 -1.33 15.57 -4.71
C SER A 126 -1.38 15.85 -6.22
N TYR A 127 -1.20 14.84 -7.05
CA TYR A 127 -1.42 14.96 -8.50
C TYR A 127 -2.88 15.29 -8.82
N GLN A 128 -3.84 14.68 -8.13
CA GLN A 128 -5.26 15.02 -8.31
C GLN A 128 -5.58 16.45 -7.85
N ALA A 129 -4.96 16.91 -6.76
CA ALA A 129 -5.08 18.29 -6.30
C ALA A 129 -4.58 19.28 -7.35
N SER A 130 -3.42 19.02 -7.97
CA SER A 130 -2.90 19.88 -9.05
C SER A 130 -3.77 19.88 -10.31
N ARG A 131 -4.64 18.87 -10.47
CA ARG A 131 -5.65 18.78 -11.53
C ARG A 131 -7.03 19.33 -11.13
N GLY A 132 -7.13 19.99 -9.97
CA GLY A 132 -8.36 20.66 -9.52
C GLY A 132 -9.43 19.72 -8.95
N VAL A 133 -9.07 18.48 -8.56
CA VAL A 133 -10.02 17.57 -7.90
C VAL A 133 -10.46 18.16 -6.57
N SER A 134 -11.76 18.03 -6.24
CA SER A 134 -12.30 18.67 -5.04
C SER A 134 -11.65 18.15 -3.75
N PRO A 135 -11.46 19.02 -2.74
CA PRO A 135 -10.89 18.65 -1.45
C PRO A 135 -11.58 17.45 -0.78
N GLY A 136 -12.91 17.36 -0.89
CA GLY A 136 -13.67 16.24 -0.34
C GLY A 136 -13.29 14.88 -0.96
N LYS A 137 -13.03 14.84 -2.27
CA LYS A 137 -12.58 13.62 -2.97
C LYS A 137 -11.14 13.26 -2.58
N ILE A 138 -10.25 14.24 -2.48
CA ILE A 138 -8.86 14.06 -2.02
C ILE A 138 -8.82 13.49 -0.60
N LEU A 139 -9.62 14.05 0.31
CA LEU A 139 -9.73 13.59 1.69
C LEU A 139 -10.28 12.16 1.79
N ALA A 140 -11.31 11.84 1.01
CA ALA A 140 -11.88 10.50 0.96
C ALA A 140 -10.87 9.47 0.43
N GLN A 141 -10.16 9.78 -0.64
CA GLN A 141 -9.16 8.89 -1.25
C GLN A 141 -7.92 8.72 -0.36
N GLY A 142 -7.45 9.81 0.23
CA GLY A 142 -6.31 9.82 1.14
C GLY A 142 -6.65 9.37 2.55
N ASP A 143 -7.92 9.04 2.85
CA ASP A 143 -8.46 8.69 4.18
C ASP A 143 -7.90 9.65 5.26
N TRP A 144 -8.07 10.95 4.98
CA TRP A 144 -7.72 12.06 5.85
C TRP A 144 -8.98 12.72 6.38
N MET A 145 -8.93 13.16 7.63
CA MET A 145 -10.05 13.82 8.31
C MET A 145 -10.11 15.32 8.03
N ASN A 146 -8.96 15.91 7.73
CA ASN A 146 -8.75 17.35 7.69
C ASN A 146 -7.87 17.71 6.50
N LEU A 147 -8.29 18.73 5.76
CA LEU A 147 -7.53 19.23 4.62
C LEU A 147 -6.14 19.72 5.04
N GLY A 148 -6.03 20.38 6.20
CA GLY A 148 -4.73 20.83 6.72
C GLY A 148 -3.69 19.73 6.90
N THR A 149 -4.08 18.48 7.21
CA THR A 149 -3.11 17.36 7.26
C THR A 149 -2.67 16.94 5.86
N PHE A 150 -3.58 16.94 4.88
CA PHE A 150 -3.19 16.74 3.48
C PHE A 150 -2.20 17.83 3.04
N GLN A 151 -2.58 19.11 3.19
CA GLN A 151 -1.80 20.25 2.72
C GLN A 151 -0.42 20.29 3.38
N ARG A 152 -0.36 20.12 4.72
CA ARG A 152 0.89 20.20 5.46
C ARG A 152 1.86 19.06 5.17
N PHE A 153 1.37 17.84 4.99
CA PHE A 153 2.24 16.65 4.98
C PHE A 153 2.36 15.98 3.61
N TYR A 154 1.45 16.26 2.67
CA TYR A 154 1.33 15.52 1.41
C TYR A 154 1.24 16.43 0.18
N GLU A 155 0.62 17.61 0.26
CA GLU A 155 0.63 18.62 -0.80
C GLU A 155 1.99 19.32 -0.86
N ARG A 156 2.98 18.60 -1.38
CA ARG A 156 4.30 19.16 -1.68
C ARG A 156 4.35 19.44 -3.16
N PHE A 157 4.33 20.71 -3.52
CA PHE A 157 4.67 21.15 -4.87
C PHE A 157 6.17 20.92 -5.05
N THR A 158 6.54 20.18 -6.10
CA THR A 158 7.86 20.37 -6.69
C THR A 158 7.83 21.75 -7.33
N ASP A 159 8.63 22.66 -6.83
CA ASP A 159 8.87 23.94 -7.48
C ASP A 159 9.45 23.61 -8.87
N ASN A 160 8.63 23.67 -9.92
CA ASN A 160 9.11 23.56 -11.30
C ASN A 160 9.69 24.92 -11.72
N SER A 161 10.63 25.41 -10.93
CA SER A 161 11.44 26.60 -11.19
C SER A 161 12.87 26.17 -11.50
N VAL A 162 13.04 25.32 -12.51
CA VAL A 162 14.31 25.17 -13.22
C VAL A 162 14.01 24.99 -14.72
N GLU A 163 14.25 26.09 -15.44
CA GLU A 163 14.32 26.33 -16.91
C GLU A 163 13.12 25.99 -17.80
#